data_AF-A0A8H4SC75-F1
#
_entry.id   AF-A0A8H4SC75-F1
#
_cell.length_a   1.000
_cell.length_b   1.000
_cell.length_c   1.000
_cell.angle_alpha   90.00
_cell.angle_beta   90.00
_cell.angle_gamma   90.00
#
_symmetry.space_group_name_H-M   'P 1'
#
loop_
_entity.id
_entity.type
_entity.pdbx_description
1 polymer ?
#
loop_
_entity_poly.entity_id
_entity_poly.type
_entity_poly.pdbx_seq_one_letter_code
_entity_poly.pdbx_strand_id
1 'polypeptide(L)'
;MGKRKKSSSKPQGPKKREPLATTFSCLFCNHENSVVVKLDKKLGLGDLSCKVCGQKFQTGINYLSAPVDVYSDWVDACDAVAKDTANQYDAPNPSQQRGISKQGIPEETGQGDGYDDDDY
;
A
#
# COMPACT_ATOMS: atom_id res chain seq x y z
N MET A 1 -29.74 -52.14 29.38
CA MET A 1 -29.16 -51.41 28.22
C MET A 1 -29.95 -50.11 28.06
N GLY A 2 -29.44 -48.90 27.88
CA GLY A 2 -28.09 -48.35 27.89
C GLY A 2 -28.21 -46.86 28.25
N LYS A 3 -27.41 -46.38 29.20
CA LYS A 3 -27.40 -44.98 29.63
C LYS A 3 -26.75 -44.15 28.52
N ARG A 4 -27.55 -43.45 27.72
CA ARG A 4 -27.04 -42.56 26.65
C ARG A 4 -26.27 -41.41 27.31
N LYS A 5 -24.93 -41.48 27.19
CA LYS A 5 -23.99 -40.44 27.62
C LYS A 5 -24.30 -39.16 26.85
N LYS A 6 -24.77 -38.13 27.56
CA LYS A 6 -24.96 -36.79 26.99
C LYS A 6 -23.59 -36.24 26.63
N SER A 7 -23.30 -36.13 25.34
CA SER A 7 -22.10 -35.47 24.81
C SER A 7 -22.20 -33.98 25.08
N SER A 8 -21.84 -33.57 26.30
CA SER A 8 -21.64 -32.17 26.65
C SER A 8 -20.27 -31.75 26.13
N SER A 9 -20.16 -31.57 24.82
CA SER A 9 -19.05 -30.79 24.26
C SER A 9 -19.31 -29.35 24.66
N LYS A 10 -18.72 -28.94 25.78
CA LYS A 10 -18.79 -27.55 26.26
C LYS A 10 -18.24 -26.65 25.13
N PRO A 11 -18.96 -25.58 24.73
CA PRO A 11 -18.42 -24.64 23.77
C PRO A 11 -17.09 -24.13 24.31
N GLN A 12 -16.02 -24.30 23.52
CA GLN A 12 -14.72 -23.75 23.85
C GLN A 12 -14.91 -22.24 23.97
N GLY A 13 -14.70 -21.71 25.17
CA GLY A 13 -14.85 -20.29 25.44
C GLY A 13 -14.03 -19.46 24.47
N PRO A 14 -14.38 -18.18 24.28
CA PRO A 14 -13.70 -17.31 23.32
C PRO A 14 -12.19 -17.35 23.60
N LYS A 15 -11.44 -17.85 22.61
CA LYS A 15 -9.97 -17.91 22.68
C LYS A 15 -9.48 -16.49 22.91
N LYS A 16 -8.78 -16.26 24.02
CA LYS A 16 -8.14 -14.98 24.31
C LYS A 16 -7.18 -14.72 23.16
N ARG A 17 -7.48 -13.70 22.35
CA ARG A 17 -6.56 -13.25 21.30
C ARG A 17 -5.35 -12.67 22.03
N GLU A 18 -4.19 -13.28 21.86
CA GLU A 18 -2.94 -12.67 22.31
C GLU A 18 -2.83 -11.26 21.69
N PRO A 19 -2.42 -10.26 22.47
CA PRO A 19 -2.26 -8.91 21.95
C PRO A 19 -1.17 -8.93 20.88
N LEU A 20 -1.54 -8.59 19.63
CA LEU A 20 -0.57 -8.36 18.57
C LEU A 20 0.33 -7.19 18.94
N ALA A 21 1.58 -7.22 18.47
CA ALA A 21 2.51 -6.12 18.63
C ALA A 21 1.92 -4.83 18.04
N THR A 22 1.96 -3.76 18.83
CA THR A 22 1.51 -2.41 18.44
C THR A 22 2.68 -1.46 18.19
N THR A 23 3.91 -1.98 18.24
CA THR A 23 5.15 -1.23 18.13
C THR A 23 5.92 -1.64 16.88
N PHE A 24 6.25 -0.64 16.06
CA PHE A 24 6.99 -0.82 14.80
C PHE A 24 8.16 0.17 14.70
N SER A 25 9.04 -0.07 13.73
CA SER A 25 10.17 0.82 13.41
C SER A 25 9.71 2.02 12.59
N CYS A 26 10.24 3.21 12.88
CA CYS A 26 9.88 4.41 12.12
C CYS A 26 10.66 4.49 10.80
N LEU A 27 9.97 4.77 9.69
CA LEU A 27 10.60 4.93 8.37
C LEU A 27 11.45 6.21 8.24
N PHE A 28 11.23 7.20 9.10
CA PHE A 28 11.90 8.50 9.01
C PHE A 28 13.11 8.61 9.95
N CYS A 29 12.96 8.23 11.22
CA CYS A 29 14.03 8.33 12.21
C CYS A 29 14.71 7.00 12.53
N ASN A 30 14.28 5.91 11.89
CA ASN A 30 14.87 4.58 11.98
C ASN A 30 15.00 3.97 13.40
N HIS A 31 14.33 4.55 14.40
CA HIS A 31 14.29 3.98 15.73
C HIS A 31 13.28 2.83 15.80
N GLU A 32 13.73 1.71 16.34
CA GLU A 32 12.90 0.53 16.61
C GLU A 32 11.87 0.83 17.71
N ASN A 33 10.73 0.12 17.68
CA ASN A 33 9.66 0.21 18.67
C ASN A 33 9.16 1.64 18.97
N SER A 34 9.37 2.57 18.03
CA SER A 34 9.13 4.00 18.23
C SER A 34 7.77 4.44 17.71
N VAL A 35 7.20 3.67 16.79
CA VAL A 35 5.87 3.90 16.24
C VAL A 35 4.83 3.22 17.13
N VAL A 36 3.79 3.95 17.50
CA VAL A 36 2.62 3.44 18.21
C VAL A 36 1.39 3.62 17.35
N VAL A 37 0.62 2.54 17.22
CA VAL A 37 -0.64 2.52 16.47
C VAL A 37 -1.83 2.43 17.42
N LYS A 38 -2.84 3.28 17.20
CA LYS A 38 -4.14 3.27 17.90
C LYS A 38 -5.25 3.01 16.88
N LEU A 39 -6.11 2.04 17.15
CA LEU A 39 -7.23 1.70 16.29
C LEU A 39 -8.54 2.14 16.95
N ASP A 40 -9.21 3.13 16.36
CA ASP A 40 -10.58 3.47 16.73
C ASP A 40 -11.55 2.75 15.79
N LYS A 41 -11.96 1.54 16.18
CA LYS A 41 -12.91 0.72 15.41
C LYS A 41 -14.32 1.31 15.35
N LYS A 42 -14.67 2.26 16.24
CA LYS A 42 -15.99 2.91 16.21
C LYS A 42 -16.05 3.96 15.13
N LEU A 43 -14.98 4.72 14.99
CA LEU A 43 -14.84 5.74 13.94
C LEU A 43 -14.31 5.16 12.62
N GLY A 44 -13.76 3.95 12.64
CA GLY A 44 -13.14 3.34 11.46
C GLY A 44 -11.83 4.04 11.09
N LEU A 45 -11.10 4.56 12.08
CA LEU A 45 -9.85 5.30 11.89
C LEU A 45 -8.69 4.66 12.65
N GLY A 46 -7.56 4.49 11.96
CA GLY A 46 -6.27 4.09 12.52
C GLY A 46 -5.34 5.30 12.61
N ASP A 47 -4.79 5.56 13.78
CA ASP A 47 -3.82 6.62 14.04
C ASP A 47 -2.45 6.00 14.33
N LEU A 48 -1.42 6.49 13.64
CA LEU A 48 -0.04 6.11 13.80
C LEU A 48 0.76 7.33 14.24
N SER A 49 1.57 7.17 15.28
CA SER A 49 2.44 8.23 15.79
C SER A 49 3.83 7.73 16.18
N CYS A 50 4.88 8.42 15.74
CA CYS A 50 6.25 8.14 16.18
C CYS A 50 6.60 8.96 17.43
N LYS A 51 7.08 8.29 18.48
CA LYS A 51 7.50 8.93 19.74
C LYS A 51 8.81 9.73 19.64
N VAL A 52 9.64 9.44 18.64
CA VAL A 52 10.96 10.04 18.51
C VAL A 52 10.94 11.27 17.61
N CYS A 53 10.50 11.12 16.35
CA CYS A 53 10.45 12.24 15.39
C CYS A 53 9.09 12.95 15.32
N GLY A 54 8.05 12.45 15.99
CA GLY A 54 6.75 13.10 16.06
C GLY A 54 5.89 12.96 14.80
N GLN A 55 6.31 12.17 13.81
CA GLN A 55 5.51 11.91 12.60
C GLN A 55 4.16 11.28 12.96
N LYS A 56 3.10 11.73 12.28
CA LYS A 56 1.73 11.26 12.48
C LYS A 56 1.10 10.90 11.16
N PHE A 57 0.32 9.84 11.15
CA PHE A 57 -0.40 9.37 9.98
C PHE A 57 -1.76 8.81 10.40
N GLN A 58 -2.76 8.98 9.55
CA GLN A 58 -4.10 8.50 9.78
C GLN A 58 -4.63 7.82 8.52
N THR A 59 -5.22 6.64 8.68
CA THR A 59 -5.84 5.88 7.59
C THR A 59 -7.20 5.33 8.02
N GLY A 60 -8.02 4.97 7.03
CA GLY A 60 -9.29 4.28 7.25
C GLY A 60 -9.06 2.82 7.62
N ILE A 61 -9.80 2.30 8.61
CA ILE A 61 -9.71 0.90 9.04
C ILE A 61 -11.09 0.25 9.08
N ASN A 62 -11.09 -1.09 9.05
CA ASN A 62 -12.29 -1.89 9.23
C ASN A 62 -12.22 -2.73 10.52
N TYR A 63 -13.22 -3.57 10.75
CA TYR A 63 -13.34 -4.38 11.98
C TYR A 63 -12.29 -5.50 12.08
N LEU A 64 -11.80 -5.99 10.94
CA LEU A 64 -10.74 -7.00 10.83
C LEU A 64 -9.35 -6.39 10.90
N SER A 65 -9.23 -5.06 10.69
CA SER A 65 -7.94 -4.38 10.72
C SER A 65 -7.21 -4.54 12.05
N ALA A 66 -5.90 -4.69 11.92
CA ALA A 66 -4.90 -4.86 12.94
C ALA A 66 -3.85 -3.73 12.84
N PRO A 67 -3.02 -3.54 13.88
CA PRO A 67 -2.00 -2.48 13.88
C PRO A 67 -1.02 -2.55 12.70
N VAL A 68 -0.75 -3.74 12.20
CA VAL A 68 0.12 -3.97 11.03
C VAL A 68 -0.47 -3.40 9.74
N ASP A 69 -1.79 -3.44 9.57
CA ASP A 69 -2.43 -2.92 8.35
C ASP A 69 -2.22 -1.41 8.22
N VAL A 70 -2.37 -0.68 9.34
CA VAL A 70 -2.10 0.76 9.39
C VAL A 70 -0.63 1.09 9.14
N TYR A 71 0.28 0.21 9.59
CA TYR A 71 1.70 0.39 9.33
C TYR A 71 2.04 0.18 7.85
N SER A 72 1.47 -0.84 7.21
CA SER A 72 1.61 -1.09 5.76
C SER A 72 1.05 0.06 4.94
N ASP A 73 -0.16 0.54 5.25
CA ASP A 73 -0.76 1.70 4.59
C ASP A 73 0.14 2.94 4.69
N TRP A 74 0.82 3.13 5.83
CA TRP A 74 1.74 4.23 6.03
C TRP A 74 2.99 4.10 5.15
N VAL A 75 3.56 2.90 5.01
CA VAL A 75 4.67 2.61 4.10
C VAL A 75 4.25 2.93 2.66
N ASP A 76 3.11 2.40 2.23
CA ASP A 76 2.59 2.59 0.87
C ASP A 76 2.30 4.07 0.57
N ALA A 77 1.76 4.81 1.54
CA ALA A 77 1.54 6.25 1.40
C ALA A 77 2.86 7.03 1.26
N CYS A 78 3.91 6.64 2.00
CA CYS A 78 5.22 7.27 1.87
C CYS A 78 5.86 6.98 0.51
N ASP A 79 5.74 5.75 0.01
CA ASP A 79 6.24 5.35 -1.31
C ASP A 79 5.50 6.05 -2.45
N ALA A 80 4.18 6.24 -2.32
CA ALA A 80 3.38 6.95 -3.32
C ALA A 80 3.83 8.42 -3.45
N VAL A 81 4.07 9.11 -2.34
CA VAL A 81 4.56 10.51 -2.34
C VAL A 81 5.95 10.60 -2.99
N ALA A 82 6.83 9.63 -2.73
CA ALA A 82 8.15 9.59 -3.34
C ALA A 82 8.08 9.40 -4.87
N LYS A 83 7.21 8.51 -5.34
CA LYS A 83 7.01 8.25 -6.78
C LYS A 83 6.38 9.45 -7.50
N ASP A 84 5.37 10.09 -6.89
CA ASP A 84 4.72 11.27 -7.47
C ASP A 84 5.74 12.41 -7.65
N THR A 85 6.58 12.63 -6.65
CA THR A 85 7.67 13.61 -6.73
C THR A 85 8.64 13.28 -7.87
N ALA A 86 9.07 12.01 -8.00
CA ALA A 86 9.98 11.60 -9.06
C ALA A 86 9.40 11.79 -10.47
N ASN A 87 8.12 11.44 -10.66
CA ASN A 87 7.43 11.60 -11.95
C ASN A 87 7.21 13.07 -12.33
N GLN A 88 7.05 13.96 -11.34
CA GLN A 88 6.85 15.38 -11.59
C GLN A 88 8.10 16.08 -12.17
N TYR A 89 9.31 15.57 -11.87
CA TYR A 89 10.56 16.13 -12.40
C TYR A 89 10.97 15.56 -13.77
N ASP A 90 10.34 14.48 -14.25
CA ASP A 90 10.63 13.86 -15.56
C ASP A 90 9.68 14.36 -16.68
N ALA A 91 8.74 15.25 -16.38
CA ALA A 91 7.84 15.80 -17.40
C ALA A 91 8.64 16.60 -18.45
N PRO A 92 8.60 16.21 -19.76
CA PRO A 92 9.33 16.93 -20.78
C PRO A 92 8.76 18.34 -20.93
N ASN A 93 9.62 19.33 -20.82
CA ASN A 93 9.30 20.73 -21.01
C ASN A 93 8.66 20.95 -22.41
N PRO A 94 7.39 21.37 -22.53
CA PRO A 94 6.72 21.55 -23.82
C PRO A 94 7.27 22.74 -24.63
N SER A 95 8.26 23.49 -24.11
CA SER A 95 8.81 24.67 -24.78
C SER A 95 9.93 24.40 -25.80
N GLN A 96 10.36 23.15 -26.02
CA GLN A 96 11.34 22.83 -27.07
C GLN A 96 10.76 22.47 -28.44
N GLN A 97 9.43 22.50 -28.63
CA GLN A 97 8.84 22.38 -29.97
C GLN A 97 8.73 23.75 -30.67
N ARG A 98 9.86 24.44 -30.79
CA ARG A 98 10.01 25.56 -31.73
C ARG A 98 11.29 25.38 -32.53
N GLY A 99 11.12 24.81 -33.72
CA GLY A 99 12.06 25.00 -34.82
C GLY A 99 12.48 23.73 -35.55
N ILE A 100 11.69 23.31 -36.53
CA ILE A 100 12.26 23.04 -37.84
C ILE A 100 11.23 23.37 -38.92
N SER A 101 11.66 24.19 -39.89
CA SER A 101 10.83 24.72 -40.96
C SER A 101 11.00 23.87 -42.22
N LYS A 102 9.90 23.69 -42.96
CA LYS A 102 9.80 23.64 -44.43
C LYS A 102 10.28 22.38 -45.21
N GLN A 103 9.28 21.80 -45.91
CA GLN A 103 9.22 21.44 -47.35
C GLN A 103 9.44 19.99 -47.83
N GLY A 104 8.42 19.46 -48.54
CA GLY A 104 8.45 18.41 -49.60
C GLY A 104 8.66 16.98 -49.09
N ILE A 105 7.96 15.91 -49.51
CA ILE A 105 7.54 15.40 -50.83
C ILE A 105 6.47 14.29 -50.58
N PRO A 106 5.50 14.01 -51.47
CA PRO A 106 4.56 12.88 -51.32
C PRO A 106 4.96 11.60 -52.08
N GLU A 107 4.42 10.48 -51.59
CA GLU A 107 3.98 9.25 -52.29
C GLU A 107 4.94 8.04 -52.55
N GLU A 108 4.41 6.89 -52.10
CA GLU A 108 4.43 5.52 -52.66
C GLU A 108 5.56 4.47 -52.45
N THR A 109 5.06 3.22 -52.34
CA THR A 109 5.73 1.89 -52.33
C THR A 109 6.44 1.49 -51.03
N GLY A 110 6.34 0.29 -50.46
CA GLY A 110 5.80 -1.02 -50.84
C GLY A 110 6.54 -2.10 -50.00
N GLN A 111 5.93 -3.28 -49.81
CA GLN A 111 6.47 -4.49 -49.11
C GLN A 111 6.59 -4.39 -47.57
N GLY A 112 5.97 -5.26 -46.76
CA GLY A 112 6.40 -6.66 -46.48
C GLY A 112 7.50 -6.59 -45.41
N ASP A 113 7.51 -7.24 -44.23
CA ASP A 113 7.16 -8.58 -43.72
C ASP A 113 7.26 -8.45 -42.17
N GLY A 114 6.48 -9.11 -41.30
CA GLY A 114 6.48 -10.54 -41.00
C GLY A 114 7.04 -10.80 -39.57
N TYR A 115 6.37 -11.70 -38.82
CA TYR A 115 6.78 -12.37 -37.56
C TYR A 115 6.57 -11.58 -36.24
N ASP A 116 6.06 -12.14 -35.15
CA ASP A 116 5.41 -13.43 -34.82
C ASP A 116 4.74 -13.20 -33.44
N ASP A 117 3.61 -13.84 -33.20
CA ASP A 117 2.87 -13.82 -31.92
C ASP A 117 3.41 -14.97 -31.06
N ASP A 118 4.31 -14.69 -30.11
CA ASP A 118 4.83 -15.69 -29.16
C ASP A 118 4.15 -15.63 -27.78
N ASP A 119 3.25 -16.61 -27.63
CA ASP A 119 2.68 -17.26 -26.45
C ASP A 119 3.69 -17.54 -25.31
N TYR A 120 3.39 -17.06 -24.08
CA TYR A 120 3.64 -17.78 -22.81
C TYR A 120 2.79 -17.24 -21.64
#